data_AF-A0A086QBD8-F1
#
_entry.id   AF-A0A086QBD8-F1
#
_cell.length_a   1.000
_cell.length_b   1.000
_cell.length_c   1.000
_cell.angle_alpha   90.00
_cell.angle_beta   90.00
_cell.angle_gamma   90.00
#
_symmetry.space_group_name_H-M   'P 1'
#
loop_
_entity.id
_entity.type
_entity.pdbx_description
1 polymer ?
#
loop_
_entity_poly.entity_id
_entity_poly.type
_entity_poly.pdbx_seq_one_letter_code
_entity_poly.pdbx_strand_id
1 'polypeptide(L)'
;MQGDSSWSYENVLPYFKRLERVTFPLDEGNRKYRGTSGPVPVSFKEPPLDPAVSAFLAAGAALGFAPQQDYNSAELEGVSPFQYNTEFGRRVTSFQSYLYTGEHDKKSRLHALFGVRATKILFDEKKRVVGVNVVKEAECSEEAWGTCDVRTIQVNEEVILAAGAVQTPQLLELS
;
A
#
# COMPACT_ATOMS: atom_id res chain seq x y z
N MET A 1 -5.57 -1.88 -21.59
CA MET A 1 -4.45 -1.35 -20.79
C MET A 1 -3.16 -1.73 -21.49
N GLN A 2 -2.18 -0.84 -21.53
CA GLN A 2 -0.96 -0.97 -22.32
C GLN A 2 -0.13 -2.21 -21.94
N GLY A 3 -0.13 -3.23 -22.79
CA GLY A 3 1.02 -3.75 -23.54
C GLY A 3 2.23 -4.40 -22.84
N ASP A 4 2.50 -4.20 -21.56
CA ASP A 4 3.68 -4.82 -20.93
C ASP A 4 3.33 -6.18 -20.31
N SER A 5 3.76 -7.24 -21.00
CA SER A 5 3.56 -8.62 -20.54
C SER A 5 4.20 -8.93 -19.18
N SER A 6 5.22 -8.16 -18.74
CA SER A 6 5.79 -8.37 -17.40
C SER A 6 4.81 -8.03 -16.27
N TRP A 7 3.75 -7.27 -16.57
CA TRP A 7 2.69 -6.91 -15.63
C TRP A 7 1.42 -7.76 -15.80
N SER A 8 1.51 -8.94 -16.42
CA SER A 8 0.41 -9.90 -16.45
C SER A 8 0.04 -10.38 -15.04
N TYR A 9 -1.19 -10.87 -14.88
CA TYR A 9 -1.67 -11.41 -13.60
C TYR A 9 -0.74 -12.50 -13.06
N GLU A 10 -0.29 -13.41 -13.93
CA GLU A 10 0.59 -14.52 -13.59
C GLU A 10 1.93 -14.01 -13.04
N ASN A 11 2.45 -12.91 -13.59
CA ASN A 11 3.72 -12.33 -13.19
C ASN A 11 3.62 -11.53 -11.88
N VAL A 12 2.49 -10.88 -11.61
CA VAL A 12 2.28 -10.13 -10.36
C VAL A 12 1.75 -10.99 -9.21
N LEU A 13 1.13 -12.14 -9.49
CA LEU A 13 0.55 -13.03 -8.48
C LEU A 13 1.55 -13.44 -7.38
N PRO A 14 2.81 -13.82 -7.67
CA PRO A 14 3.79 -14.10 -6.63
C PRO A 14 4.03 -12.91 -5.67
N TYR A 15 3.92 -11.67 -6.17
CA TYR A 15 4.08 -10.47 -5.36
C TYR A 15 2.86 -10.20 -4.49
N PHE A 16 1.64 -10.41 -5.00
CA PHE A 16 0.43 -10.37 -4.17
C PHE A 16 0.48 -11.40 -3.04
N LYS A 17 0.89 -12.64 -3.35
CA LYS A 17 1.07 -13.69 -2.33
C LYS A 17 2.18 -13.37 -1.33
N ARG A 18 3.25 -12.69 -1.76
CA ARG A 18 4.34 -12.28 -0.86
C ARG A 18 3.93 -11.12 0.05
N LEU A 19 3.02 -10.26 -0.41
CA LEU A 19 2.49 -9.11 0.34
C LEU A 19 1.63 -9.56 1.52
N GLU A 20 0.76 -10.55 1.30
CA GLU A 20 -0.31 -10.86 2.25
C GLU A 20 -0.06 -12.11 3.12
N ARG A 21 -0.71 -12.10 4.29
CA ARG A 21 -0.91 -13.25 5.17
C ARG A 21 -2.39 -13.35 5.49
N VAL A 22 -3.10 -14.22 4.80
CA VAL A 22 -4.48 -14.53 5.17
C VAL A 22 -4.53 -15.22 6.54
N THR A 23 -5.49 -14.83 7.37
CA THR A 23 -5.68 -15.40 8.73
C THR A 23 -6.93 -16.26 8.85
N PHE A 24 -7.69 -16.42 7.76
CA PHE A 24 -8.88 -17.25 7.67
C PHE A 24 -8.59 -18.57 6.94
N PRO A 25 -9.41 -19.62 7.14
CA PRO A 25 -9.26 -20.88 6.42
C PRO A 25 -9.36 -20.71 4.91
N LEU A 26 -8.45 -21.34 4.17
CA LEU A 26 -8.48 -21.42 2.71
C LEU A 26 -8.83 -22.84 2.26
N ASP A 27 -9.73 -22.95 1.30
CA ASP A 27 -9.90 -24.16 0.53
C ASP A 27 -8.68 -24.45 -0.38
N GLU A 28 -8.58 -25.68 -0.86
CA GLU A 28 -7.46 -26.11 -1.71
C GLU A 28 -7.38 -25.33 -3.03
N GLY A 29 -8.53 -24.93 -3.58
CA GLY A 29 -8.63 -24.17 -4.82
C GLY A 29 -8.08 -22.74 -4.71
N ASN A 30 -8.17 -22.14 -3.53
CA ASN A 30 -7.81 -20.75 -3.28
C ASN A 30 -6.36 -20.59 -2.80
N ARG A 31 -5.74 -21.64 -2.27
CA ARG A 31 -4.31 -21.62 -1.88
C ARG A 31 -3.34 -21.24 -3.00
N LYS A 32 -3.69 -21.49 -4.27
CA LYS A 32 -2.87 -21.03 -5.40
C LYS A 32 -2.83 -19.50 -5.53
N TYR A 33 -3.88 -18.80 -5.11
CA TYR A 33 -4.03 -17.35 -5.28
C TYR A 33 -3.59 -16.53 -4.06
N ARG A 34 -3.62 -17.13 -2.87
CA ARG A 34 -3.46 -16.39 -1.61
C ARG A 34 -2.09 -16.58 -0.96
N GLY A 35 -1.64 -15.54 -0.28
CA GLY A 35 -0.43 -15.53 0.55
C GLY A 35 -0.72 -15.86 2.01
N THR A 36 0.17 -16.63 2.65
CA THR A 36 -0.01 -17.07 4.06
C THR A 36 1.15 -16.67 4.97
N SER A 37 2.12 -15.91 4.47
CA SER A 37 3.35 -15.59 5.19
C SER A 37 3.83 -14.16 5.01
N GLY A 38 3.10 -13.34 4.25
CA GLY A 38 3.44 -11.95 4.03
C GLY A 38 3.30 -11.09 5.28
N PRO A 39 3.82 -9.85 5.23
CA PRO A 39 3.78 -8.94 6.36
C PRO A 39 2.40 -8.32 6.59
N VAL A 40 1.53 -8.25 5.57
CA VAL A 40 0.20 -7.62 5.68
C VAL A 40 -0.85 -8.68 6.05
N PRO A 41 -1.45 -8.65 7.25
CA PRO A 41 -2.51 -9.57 7.61
C PRO A 41 -3.78 -9.23 6.84
N VAL A 42 -4.48 -10.26 6.34
CA VAL A 42 -5.79 -10.12 5.69
C VAL A 42 -6.77 -11.03 6.42
N SER A 43 -7.82 -10.43 6.98
CA SER A 43 -8.80 -11.12 7.80
C SER A 43 -10.23 -10.75 7.43
N PHE A 44 -11.18 -11.60 7.78
CA PHE A 44 -12.57 -11.19 7.92
C PHE A 44 -12.80 -10.60 9.32
N LYS A 45 -13.95 -9.96 9.54
CA LYS A 45 -14.43 -9.68 10.89
C LYS A 45 -14.72 -11.02 11.58
N GLU A 46 -14.22 -11.20 12.79
CA GLU A 46 -14.53 -12.40 13.57
C GLU A 46 -16.02 -12.46 13.91
N PRO A 47 -16.66 -13.66 13.84
CA PRO A 47 -18.04 -13.82 14.24
C PRO A 47 -18.31 -13.38 15.70
N PRO A 48 -19.52 -12.90 16.02
CA PRO A 48 -20.66 -12.78 15.11
C PRO A 48 -20.53 -11.60 14.14
N LEU A 49 -21.02 -11.81 12.91
CA LEU A 49 -21.17 -10.72 11.96
C LEU A 49 -22.24 -9.73 12.45
N ASP A 50 -22.12 -8.48 12.01
CA ASP A 50 -23.15 -7.49 12.24
C ASP A 50 -24.47 -7.95 11.56
N PRO A 51 -25.64 -7.81 12.21
CA PRO A 51 -26.92 -8.18 11.60
C PRO A 51 -27.16 -7.56 10.22
N ALA A 52 -26.67 -6.35 9.97
CA ALA A 52 -26.78 -5.70 8.67
C ALA A 52 -25.98 -6.43 7.58
N VAL A 53 -24.78 -6.92 7.92
CA VAL A 53 -23.96 -7.72 7.00
C VAL A 53 -24.66 -9.03 6.68
N SER A 54 -25.18 -9.72 7.69
CA SER A 54 -25.92 -10.96 7.50
C SER A 54 -27.17 -10.77 6.62
N ALA A 55 -27.92 -9.69 6.84
CA ALA A 55 -29.09 -9.34 6.03
C ALA A 55 -28.71 -9.02 4.58
N PHE A 56 -27.60 -8.31 4.34
CA PHE A 56 -27.09 -8.02 3.01
C PHE A 56 -26.72 -9.30 2.24
N LEU A 57 -25.99 -10.21 2.88
CA LEU A 57 -25.60 -11.49 2.28
C LEU A 57 -26.83 -12.34 1.92
N ALA A 58 -27.84 -12.38 2.81
CA ALA A 58 -29.08 -13.10 2.57
C ALA A 58 -29.89 -12.50 1.41
N ALA A 59 -29.97 -11.17 1.32
CA ALA A 59 -30.66 -10.48 0.22
C ALA A 59 -29.97 -10.76 -1.13
N GLY A 60 -28.64 -10.73 -1.16
CA GLY A 60 -27.87 -11.06 -2.36
C GLY A 60 -28.10 -12.51 -2.82
N ALA A 61 -28.06 -13.47 -1.89
CA ALA A 61 -28.39 -14.86 -2.20
C ALA A 61 -29.83 -15.03 -2.73
N ALA A 62 -30.79 -14.30 -2.17
CA ALA A 62 -32.19 -14.32 -2.64
C ALA A 62 -32.36 -13.75 -4.07
N LEU A 63 -31.43 -12.91 -4.52
CA LEU A 63 -31.37 -12.40 -5.90
C LEU A 63 -30.57 -13.30 -6.85
N GLY A 64 -30.07 -14.44 -6.37
CA GLY A 64 -29.36 -15.43 -7.18
C GLY A 64 -27.83 -15.27 -7.18
N PHE A 65 -27.27 -14.34 -6.40
CA PHE A 65 -25.81 -14.25 -6.27
C PHE A 65 -25.27 -15.38 -5.39
N ALA A 66 -24.31 -16.14 -5.91
CA ALA A 66 -23.69 -17.22 -5.16
C ALA A 66 -22.94 -16.68 -3.92
N PRO A 67 -23.10 -17.27 -2.73
CA PRO A 67 -22.24 -17.00 -1.60
C PRO A 67 -20.79 -17.35 -1.95
N GLN A 68 -19.88 -16.40 -1.78
CA GLN A 68 -18.45 -16.57 -2.03
C GLN A 68 -17.68 -16.49 -0.72
N GLN A 69 -16.72 -17.39 -0.56
CA GLN A 69 -15.85 -17.40 0.62
C GLN A 69 -14.60 -16.54 0.45
N ASP A 70 -14.11 -16.38 -0.79
CA ASP A 70 -12.96 -15.53 -1.09
C ASP A 70 -13.09 -14.90 -2.48
N TYR A 71 -13.59 -13.67 -2.53
CA TYR A 71 -13.72 -12.90 -3.76
C TYR A 71 -12.37 -12.37 -4.30
N ASN A 72 -11.26 -12.53 -3.57
CA ASN A 72 -9.91 -12.22 -4.05
C ASN A 72 -9.22 -13.45 -4.66
N SER A 73 -9.99 -14.46 -5.03
CA SER A 73 -9.53 -15.72 -5.63
C SER A 73 -9.95 -15.85 -7.10
N ALA A 74 -10.25 -17.06 -7.58
CA ALA A 74 -10.59 -17.33 -8.99
C ALA A 74 -11.88 -16.65 -9.46
N GLU A 75 -12.90 -16.59 -8.60
CA GLU A 75 -14.24 -16.11 -8.94
C GLU A 75 -14.52 -14.78 -8.24
N LEU A 76 -14.76 -13.74 -9.03
CA LEU A 76 -15.04 -12.39 -8.52
C LEU A 76 -16.54 -12.17 -8.28
N GLU A 77 -17.40 -12.94 -8.95
CA GLU A 77 -18.85 -12.75 -8.89
C GLU A 77 -19.49 -13.51 -7.73
N GLY A 78 -20.33 -12.80 -6.97
CA GLY A 78 -21.09 -13.36 -5.85
C GLY A 78 -21.20 -12.39 -4.68
N VAL A 79 -21.51 -12.93 -3.50
CA VAL A 79 -21.69 -12.16 -2.26
C VAL A 79 -20.83 -12.72 -1.14
N SER A 80 -20.04 -11.87 -0.49
CA SER A 80 -19.08 -12.24 0.55
C SER A 80 -19.02 -11.16 1.63
N PRO A 81 -18.72 -11.52 2.89
CA PRO A 81 -18.21 -10.56 3.85
C PRO A 81 -16.98 -9.82 3.31
N PHE A 82 -16.70 -8.62 3.81
CA PHE A 82 -15.53 -7.84 3.37
C PHE A 82 -14.26 -8.29 4.10
N GLN A 83 -13.14 -8.34 3.37
CA GLN A 83 -11.80 -8.60 3.92
C GLN A 83 -11.12 -7.29 4.34
N TYR A 84 -10.36 -7.34 5.42
CA TYR A 84 -9.71 -6.19 6.03
C TYR A 84 -8.22 -6.45 6.25
N ASN A 85 -7.42 -5.38 6.14
CA ASN A 85 -6.03 -5.39 6.60
C ASN A 85 -6.01 -5.16 8.11
N THR A 86 -6.44 -6.15 8.87
CA THR A 86 -6.58 -6.07 10.33
C THR A 86 -5.99 -7.29 11.01
N GLU A 87 -5.48 -7.07 12.22
CA GLU A 87 -5.02 -8.11 13.12
C GLU A 87 -5.46 -7.74 14.54
N PHE A 88 -6.07 -8.70 15.24
CA PHE A 88 -6.70 -8.48 16.56
C PHE A 88 -7.66 -7.27 16.60
N GLY A 89 -8.46 -7.11 15.54
CA GLY A 89 -9.45 -6.03 15.40
C GLY A 89 -8.86 -4.64 15.15
N ARG A 90 -7.54 -4.51 14.97
CA ARG A 90 -6.87 -3.23 14.70
C ARG A 90 -6.38 -3.19 13.27
N ARG A 91 -6.50 -2.02 12.62
CA ARG A 91 -5.91 -1.79 11.30
C ARG A 91 -4.41 -1.99 11.37
N VAL A 92 -3.88 -2.72 10.39
CA VAL A 92 -2.45 -2.85 10.15
C VAL A 92 -2.12 -2.08 8.88
N THR A 93 -1.26 -1.08 9.02
CA THR A 93 -0.83 -0.19 7.93
C THR A 93 0.39 -0.76 7.20
N SER A 94 0.70 -0.24 6.01
CA SER A 94 1.96 -0.53 5.32
C SER A 94 3.18 -0.13 6.15
N PHE A 95 3.10 0.99 6.89
CA PHE A 95 4.10 1.40 7.85
C PHE A 95 4.35 0.32 8.91
N GLN A 96 3.29 -0.20 9.54
CA GLN A 96 3.42 -1.28 10.52
C GLN A 96 3.98 -2.57 9.91
N SER A 97 3.55 -2.90 8.69
CA SER A 97 3.91 -4.15 8.02
C SER A 97 5.36 -4.17 7.56
N TYR A 98 5.90 -3.04 7.07
CA TYR A 98 7.22 -2.99 6.43
C TYR A 98 8.25 -2.12 7.15
N LEU A 99 7.81 -1.07 7.86
CA LEU A 99 8.66 -0.03 8.45
C LEU A 99 8.65 0.02 9.99
N TYR A 100 7.77 -0.72 10.67
CA TYR A 100 7.72 -0.78 12.13
C TYR A 100 7.71 -2.23 12.62
N THR A 101 8.71 -2.99 12.18
CA THR A 101 8.86 -4.43 12.49
C THR A 101 9.73 -4.71 13.73
N GLY A 102 10.08 -3.70 14.53
CA GLY A 102 11.01 -3.84 15.67
C GLY A 102 12.48 -4.09 15.29
N GLU A 103 12.77 -4.37 14.01
CA GLU A 103 14.13 -4.50 13.47
C GLU A 103 14.76 -3.18 13.02
N HIS A 104 14.00 -2.09 13.01
CA HIS A 104 14.46 -0.80 12.49
C HIS A 104 15.60 -0.21 13.32
N ASP A 105 15.58 -0.42 14.65
CA ASP A 105 16.68 -0.05 15.54
C ASP A 105 17.99 -0.81 15.22
N LYS A 106 17.92 -1.92 14.48
CA LYS A 106 19.09 -2.70 14.04
C LYS A 106 19.56 -2.35 12.62
N LYS A 107 18.77 -1.61 11.84
CA LYS A 107 19.10 -1.25 10.45
C LYS A 107 19.68 0.16 10.41
N SER A 108 20.98 0.27 10.68
CA SER A 108 21.76 1.54 10.69
C SER A 108 21.80 2.32 9.37
N ARG A 109 21.00 1.94 8.37
CA ARG A 109 21.00 2.48 7.00
C ARG A 109 19.62 3.00 6.56
N LEU A 110 18.59 2.92 7.41
CA LEU A 110 17.23 3.34 7.06
C LEU A 110 16.81 4.53 7.92
N HIS A 111 16.50 5.64 7.28
CA HIS A 111 16.05 6.88 7.93
C HIS A 111 14.62 7.17 7.51
N ALA A 112 13.72 7.37 8.48
CA ALA A 112 12.35 7.82 8.25
C ALA A 112 12.20 9.25 8.74
N LEU A 113 11.92 10.18 7.82
CA LEU A 113 11.72 11.60 8.12
C LEU A 113 10.21 11.91 8.04
N PHE A 114 9.60 12.23 9.19
CA PHE A 114 8.19 12.57 9.28
C PHE A 114 7.98 14.09 9.26
N GLY A 115 6.86 14.56 8.69
CA GLY A 115 6.58 15.99 8.56
C GLY A 115 7.57 16.71 7.64
N VAL A 116 8.17 15.98 6.71
CA VAL A 116 9.13 16.49 5.73
C VAL A 116 8.55 16.28 4.34
N ARG A 117 8.38 17.37 3.59
CA ARG A 117 7.82 17.34 2.25
C ARG A 117 8.92 17.52 1.21
N ALA A 118 9.00 16.61 0.25
CA ALA A 118 9.83 16.80 -0.94
C ALA A 118 9.20 17.85 -1.85
N THR A 119 9.98 18.82 -2.31
CA THR A 119 9.49 19.97 -3.08
C THR A 119 10.08 20.06 -4.48
N LYS A 120 11.31 19.56 -4.68
CA LYS A 120 11.98 19.58 -5.98
C LYS A 120 13.07 18.50 -6.05
N ILE A 121 13.19 17.82 -7.18
CA ILE A 121 14.29 16.91 -7.50
C ILE A 121 15.38 17.72 -8.21
N LEU A 122 16.62 17.54 -7.79
CA LEU A 122 17.77 18.24 -8.36
C LEU A 122 18.51 17.34 -9.34
N PHE A 123 18.80 17.88 -10.52
CA PHE A 123 19.51 17.19 -11.59
C PHE A 123 20.84 17.89 -11.90
N ASP A 124 21.87 17.10 -12.23
CA ASP A 124 23.10 17.63 -12.83
C ASP A 124 22.92 17.95 -14.33
N GLU A 125 23.98 18.47 -14.95
CA GLU A 125 24.01 18.80 -16.39
C GLU A 125 23.72 17.60 -17.31
N LYS A 126 23.92 16.36 -16.81
CA LYS A 126 23.67 15.11 -17.52
C LYS A 126 22.30 14.50 -17.20
N LYS A 127 21.43 15.24 -16.49
CA LYS A 127 20.11 14.80 -16.04
C LYS A 127 20.14 13.61 -15.09
N ARG A 128 21.21 13.46 -14.30
CA ARG A 128 21.26 12.51 -13.18
C ARG A 128 20.75 13.19 -11.93
N VAL A 129 19.95 12.48 -11.13
CA VAL A 129 19.49 12.99 -9.84
C VAL A 129 20.66 13.10 -8.88
N VAL A 130 20.86 14.26 -8.29
CA VAL A 130 21.94 14.54 -7.33
C VAL A 130 21.42 14.91 -5.94
N GLY A 131 20.15 15.26 -5.83
CA GLY A 131 19.54 15.56 -4.54
C GLY A 131 18.04 15.78 -4.61
N VAL A 132 17.43 15.89 -3.43
CA VAL A 132 16.03 16.24 -3.25
C VAL A 132 15.94 17.39 -2.27
N ASN A 133 15.30 18.47 -2.70
CA ASN A 133 14.94 19.57 -1.82
C ASN A 133 13.73 19.17 -0.98
N VAL A 134 13.83 19.45 0.31
CA VAL A 134 12.80 19.16 1.30
C VAL A 134 12.56 20.36 2.20
N VAL A 135 11.35 20.45 2.72
CA VAL A 135 10.97 21.42 3.75
C VAL A 135 10.33 20.69 4.93
N LYS A 136 10.49 21.22 6.14
CA LYS A 136 9.70 20.75 7.29
C LYS A 136 8.35 21.44 7.27
N GLU A 137 7.28 20.67 7.26
CA GLU A 137 5.91 21.19 7.13
C GLU A 137 5.54 22.10 8.30
N ALA A 138 5.95 21.77 9.53
CA ALA A 138 5.69 22.59 10.71
C ALA A 138 6.33 23.99 10.64
N GLU A 139 7.37 24.16 9.82
CA GLU A 139 8.12 25.42 9.65
C GLU A 139 7.70 26.15 8.36
N CYS A 140 6.73 25.61 7.61
CA CYS A 140 6.37 26.07 6.27
C CYS A 140 4.84 26.19 6.15
N SER A 141 4.29 27.37 6.45
CA SER A 141 2.86 27.65 6.26
C SER A 141 2.51 27.78 4.78
N GLU A 142 1.22 27.65 4.45
CA GLU A 142 0.75 27.81 3.07
C GLU A 142 1.07 29.20 2.51
N GLU A 143 1.02 30.25 3.35
CA GLU A 143 1.38 31.61 2.95
C GLU A 143 2.89 31.82 2.76
N ALA A 144 3.72 30.94 3.33
CA ALA A 144 5.18 31.06 3.37
C ALA A 144 5.91 30.09 2.43
N TRP A 145 5.20 29.36 1.56
CA TRP A 145 5.76 28.28 0.72
C TRP A 145 6.98 28.70 -0.12
N GLY A 146 7.09 29.98 -0.49
CA GLY A 146 8.22 30.55 -1.23
C GLY A 146 9.43 30.98 -0.38
N THR A 147 9.31 30.99 0.94
CA THR A 147 10.35 31.46 1.88
C THR A 147 10.77 30.41 2.91
N CYS A 148 10.27 29.17 2.78
CA CYS A 148 10.58 28.10 3.72
C CYS A 148 12.07 27.74 3.74
N ASP A 149 12.56 27.27 4.89
CA ASP A 149 13.93 26.72 5.02
C ASP A 149 14.03 25.44 4.18
N VAL A 150 14.57 25.58 2.97
CA VAL A 150 14.79 24.45 2.06
C VAL A 150 16.11 23.79 2.41
N ARG A 151 16.04 22.49 2.68
CA ARG A 151 17.21 21.65 2.88
C ARG A 151 17.36 20.68 1.71
N THR A 152 18.59 20.35 1.36
CA THR A 152 18.86 19.38 0.29
C THR A 152 19.40 18.08 0.88
N ILE A 153 18.72 16.98 0.60
CA ILE A 153 19.22 15.63 0.84
C ILE A 153 19.99 15.21 -0.42
N GLN A 154 21.30 14.96 -0.28
CA GLN A 154 22.14 14.48 -1.38
C GLN A 154 21.83 13.01 -1.71
N VAL A 155 21.88 12.66 -2.98
CA VAL A 155 21.57 11.31 -3.49
C VAL A 155 22.76 10.76 -4.25
N ASN A 156 23.15 9.52 -3.94
CA ASN A 156 24.29 8.86 -4.57
C ASN A 156 23.90 7.89 -5.71
N GLU A 157 22.69 7.31 -5.65
CA GLU A 157 22.27 6.23 -6.56
C GLU A 157 20.95 6.61 -7.26
N GLU A 158 19.84 6.55 -6.54
CA GLU A 158 18.51 6.64 -7.13
C GLU A 158 17.52 7.42 -6.24
N VAL A 159 16.48 7.96 -6.87
CA VAL A 159 15.29 8.51 -6.20
C VAL A 159 14.06 7.75 -6.68
N ILE A 160 13.32 7.17 -5.73
CA ILE A 160 12.06 6.48 -5.99
C ILE A 160 10.92 7.40 -5.58
N LEU A 161 10.06 7.76 -6.54
CA LEU A 161 8.88 8.59 -6.27
C LEU A 161 7.71 7.72 -5.84
N ALA A 162 7.27 7.91 -4.60
CA ALA A 162 6.13 7.22 -4.01
C ALA A 162 5.16 8.21 -3.33
N ALA A 163 5.05 9.43 -3.86
CA ALA A 163 4.19 10.50 -3.32
C ALA A 163 2.69 10.33 -3.71
N GLY A 164 2.33 9.21 -4.33
CA GLY A 164 0.98 8.93 -4.80
C GLY A 164 0.65 9.59 -6.14
N ALA A 165 -0.52 9.25 -6.69
CA ALA A 165 -0.92 9.61 -8.05
C ALA A 165 -1.07 11.13 -8.29
N VAL A 166 -1.27 11.92 -7.23
CA VAL A 166 -1.48 13.37 -7.31
C VAL A 166 -0.17 14.15 -7.14
N GLN A 167 0.61 13.85 -6.11
CA GLN A 167 1.81 14.64 -5.79
C GLN A 167 3.05 14.21 -6.58
N THR A 168 3.10 12.96 -7.07
CA THR A 168 4.21 12.50 -7.92
C THR A 168 4.34 13.31 -9.22
N PRO A 169 3.28 13.52 -10.03
CA PRO A 169 3.39 14.35 -11.23
C PRO A 169 3.69 15.82 -10.89
N GLN A 170 3.09 16.37 -9.83
CA GLN A 170 3.41 17.72 -9.35
C GLN A 170 4.91 17.87 -9.05
N LEU A 171 5.50 16.92 -8.33
CA LEU A 171 6.92 16.96 -8.00
C LEU A 171 7.79 16.88 -9.26
N LEU A 172 7.41 16.06 -10.24
CA LEU A 172 8.09 15.98 -11.53
C LEU A 172 8.01 17.29 -12.32
N GLU A 173 6.86 17.97 -12.34
CA GLU A 173 6.68 19.26 -13.03
C GLU A 173 7.49 20.40 -12.38
N LEU A 174 7.68 20.35 -11.06
CA LEU A 174 8.47 21.33 -10.32
C LEU A 174 9.99 21.10 -10.41
N SER A 175 10.44 19.95 -10.94
CA SER A 175 11.83 19.50 -10.90
C SER A 175 12.65 19.93 -12.11
#